data_AF-A0A6L6PRB3-F1
#
_entry.id   AF-A0A6L6PRB3-F1
#
_cell.length_a   1.000
_cell.length_b   1.000
_cell.length_c   1.000
_cell.angle_alpha   90.00
_cell.angle_beta   90.00
_cell.angle_gamma   90.00
#
_symmetry.space_group_name_H-M   'P 1'
#
loop_
_entity.id
_entity.type
_entity.pdbx_description
1 polymer ?
#
loop_
_entity_poly.entity_id
_entity_poly.type
_entity_poly.pdbx_seq_one_letter_code
_entity_poly.pdbx_strand_id
1 'polypeptide(L)'
;MKKIVASLVTSLALIGAAPSHAQAPAADPAATAAARELFDSMNYRQMMIGAMQQMSQGLGVSMRAGAEAGIKNNPNLSADDKQKALARMEAELPRVIKTLQDVMGDPTLVDEILAETVPLYARTFTADELKQVTAFYRTPVGAKMLTSMPKLMGEGMQLGQQIVQRRIGPLMQKLQQEQAK
;
A
#
# COMPACT_ATOMS: atom_id res chain seq x y z
N MET A 1 -66.43 4.31 -29.66
CA MET A 1 -65.61 5.07 -30.65
C MET A 1 -64.94 6.26 -29.95
N LYS A 2 -63.91 6.86 -30.59
CA LYS A 2 -63.11 8.06 -30.20
C LYS A 2 -63.92 9.13 -29.43
N LYS A 3 -63.41 9.90 -28.44
CA LYS A 3 -62.23 10.82 -28.37
C LYS A 3 -61.73 10.90 -26.89
N ILE A 4 -60.47 11.14 -26.46
CA ILE A 4 -59.43 12.17 -26.78
C ILE A 4 -59.82 13.56 -26.21
N VAL A 5 -59.04 14.33 -25.40
CA VAL A 5 -57.78 14.19 -24.58
C VAL A 5 -57.65 15.41 -23.62
N ALA A 6 -56.61 15.46 -22.73
CA ALA A 6 -56.07 16.60 -21.93
C ALA A 6 -56.40 16.57 -20.41
N SER A 7 -55.46 16.56 -19.42
CA SER A 7 -54.26 17.40 -19.09
C SER A 7 -54.62 18.55 -18.12
N LEU A 8 -53.86 18.94 -17.08
CA LEU A 8 -52.57 18.53 -16.45
C LEU A 8 -52.81 18.34 -14.90
N VAL A 9 -51.90 18.35 -13.90
CA VAL A 9 -50.46 18.69 -13.74
C VAL A 9 -49.83 17.92 -12.54
N THR A 10 -48.52 17.62 -12.60
CA THR A 10 -47.60 17.25 -11.46
C THR A 10 -47.93 15.96 -10.65
N SER A 11 -46.97 15.26 -10.04
CA SER A 11 -45.54 15.60 -9.77
C SER A 11 -44.55 14.58 -10.34
N LEU A 12 -43.41 15.07 -10.80
CA LEU A 12 -42.28 14.26 -11.25
C LEU A 12 -41.39 13.88 -10.05
N ALA A 13 -41.28 12.59 -9.76
CA ALA A 13 -40.39 12.06 -8.72
C ALA A 13 -39.40 11.04 -9.31
N LEU A 14 -38.46 11.52 -10.15
CA LEU A 14 -37.25 10.76 -10.42
C LEU A 14 -36.41 10.77 -9.14
N ILE A 15 -36.62 9.76 -8.28
CA ILE A 15 -35.64 9.41 -7.27
C ILE A 15 -34.42 8.91 -8.05
N GLY A 16 -33.41 9.77 -8.16
CA GLY A 16 -32.12 9.39 -8.71
C GLY A 16 -31.52 8.32 -7.80
N ALA A 17 -31.63 7.06 -8.22
CA ALA A 17 -30.85 5.99 -7.63
C ALA A 17 -29.38 6.31 -7.88
N ALA A 18 -28.73 6.91 -6.89
CA ALA A 18 -27.28 6.86 -6.79
C ALA A 18 -26.89 5.37 -6.94
N PRO A 19 -25.78 5.06 -7.63
CA PRO A 19 -25.33 3.69 -7.75
C PRO A 19 -25.02 3.19 -6.34
N SER A 20 -25.94 2.42 -5.75
CA SER A 20 -25.61 1.55 -4.63
C SER A 20 -24.38 0.78 -5.05
N HIS A 21 -23.28 0.93 -4.31
CA HIS A 21 -22.12 0.07 -4.50
C HIS A 21 -22.60 -1.35 -4.22
N ALA A 22 -22.96 -2.07 -5.28
CA ALA A 22 -23.43 -3.43 -5.19
C ALA A 22 -22.33 -4.21 -4.51
N GLN A 23 -22.59 -4.61 -3.25
CA GLN A 23 -21.64 -5.40 -2.48
C GLN A 23 -21.29 -6.61 -3.34
N ALA A 24 -20.01 -6.70 -3.74
CA ALA A 24 -19.56 -7.72 -4.66
C ALA A 24 -20.03 -9.08 -4.12
N PRO A 25 -20.63 -9.94 -4.97
CA PRO A 25 -21.26 -11.18 -4.50
C PRO A 25 -20.28 -11.94 -3.62
N ALA A 26 -20.76 -12.36 -2.44
CA ALA A 26 -19.92 -12.96 -1.42
C ALA A 26 -19.08 -14.10 -2.03
N ALA A 27 -17.77 -14.04 -1.82
CA ALA A 27 -16.84 -14.94 -2.48
C ALA A 27 -17.18 -16.41 -2.17
N ASP A 28 -17.03 -17.28 -3.17
CA ASP A 28 -17.27 -18.71 -3.04
C ASP A 28 -16.50 -19.28 -1.82
N PRO A 29 -17.14 -20.03 -0.92
CA PRO A 29 -16.45 -20.69 0.19
C PRO A 29 -15.26 -21.56 -0.22
N ALA A 30 -15.31 -22.23 -1.38
CA ALA A 30 -14.19 -23.04 -1.86
C ALA A 30 -13.03 -22.19 -2.38
N ALA A 31 -13.30 -21.12 -3.13
CA ALA A 31 -12.30 -20.11 -3.50
C ALA A 31 -11.71 -19.41 -2.26
N THR A 32 -12.53 -19.13 -1.25
CA THR A 32 -12.12 -18.52 0.03
C THR A 32 -11.16 -19.44 0.80
N ALA A 33 -11.42 -20.75 0.81
CA ALA A 33 -10.52 -21.74 1.40
C ALA A 33 -9.20 -21.85 0.60
N ALA A 34 -9.27 -21.95 -0.72
CA ALA A 34 -8.08 -22.03 -1.59
C ALA A 34 -7.22 -20.75 -1.53
N ALA A 35 -7.83 -19.58 -1.38
CA ALA A 35 -7.11 -18.33 -1.17
C ALA A 35 -6.33 -18.30 0.17
N ARG A 36 -6.89 -18.86 1.26
CA ARG A 36 -6.16 -19.00 2.53
C ARG A 36 -4.95 -19.93 2.37
N GLU A 37 -5.15 -21.09 1.74
CA GLU A 37 -4.07 -22.05 1.47
C GLU A 37 -2.93 -21.41 0.63
N LEU A 38 -3.28 -20.54 -0.33
CA LEU A 38 -2.32 -19.75 -1.08
C LEU A 38 -1.51 -18.81 -0.17
N PHE A 39 -2.15 -17.99 0.66
CA PHE A 39 -1.45 -17.08 1.58
C PHE A 39 -0.55 -17.80 2.59
N ASP A 40 -1.00 -18.95 3.10
CA ASP A 40 -0.21 -19.80 4.00
C ASP A 40 0.99 -20.41 3.26
N SER A 41 0.82 -20.88 2.02
CA SER A 41 1.93 -21.43 1.20
C SER A 41 3.02 -20.39 0.88
N MET A 42 2.66 -19.12 0.79
CA MET A 42 3.58 -18.00 0.60
C MET A 42 4.23 -17.52 1.91
N ASN A 43 3.90 -18.13 3.07
CA ASN A 43 4.28 -17.68 4.42
C ASN A 43 3.88 -16.21 4.69
N TYR A 44 2.77 -15.75 4.10
CA TYR A 44 2.44 -14.32 4.01
C TYR A 44 2.33 -13.64 5.39
N ARG A 45 1.72 -14.32 6.38
CA ARG A 45 1.65 -13.83 7.76
C ARG A 45 3.03 -13.47 8.33
N GLN A 46 3.99 -14.38 8.21
CA GLN A 46 5.33 -14.18 8.78
C GLN A 46 6.12 -13.10 8.02
N MET A 47 5.92 -13.01 6.70
CA MET A 47 6.46 -11.93 5.88
C MET A 47 5.90 -10.55 6.28
N MET A 48 4.59 -10.44 6.51
CA MET A 48 3.94 -9.20 6.94
C MET A 48 4.39 -8.76 8.34
N ILE A 49 4.47 -9.69 9.31
CA ILE A 49 5.01 -9.39 10.66
C ILE A 49 6.44 -8.83 10.56
N GLY A 50 7.31 -9.47 9.77
CA GLY A 50 8.68 -8.98 9.57
C GLY A 50 8.75 -7.60 8.89
N ALA A 51 7.91 -7.36 7.88
CA ALA A 51 7.82 -6.09 7.19
C ALA A 51 7.32 -4.96 8.10
N MET A 52 6.29 -5.21 8.92
CA MET A 52 5.77 -4.25 9.90
C MET A 52 6.78 -3.96 11.02
N GLN A 53 7.51 -4.98 11.49
CA GLN A 53 8.57 -4.81 12.47
C GLN A 53 9.73 -3.97 11.91
N GLN A 54 10.16 -4.20 10.67
CA GLN A 54 11.16 -3.38 10.00
C GLN A 54 10.67 -1.94 9.78
N MET A 55 9.39 -1.76 9.40
CA MET A 55 8.79 -0.45 9.17
C MET A 55 8.69 0.37 10.47
N SER A 56 8.25 -0.24 11.58
CA SER A 56 8.14 0.46 12.87
C SER A 56 9.51 0.83 13.45
N GLN A 57 10.54 0.02 13.23
CA GLN A 57 11.93 0.38 13.55
C GLN A 57 12.42 1.58 12.71
N GLY A 58 12.22 1.54 11.39
CA GLY A 58 12.59 2.64 10.49
C GLY A 58 11.88 3.94 10.84
N LEU A 59 10.56 3.87 11.10
CA LEU A 59 9.76 5.03 11.51
C LEU A 59 10.21 5.57 12.87
N GLY A 60 10.53 4.73 13.86
CA GLY A 60 11.07 5.16 15.15
C GLY A 60 12.41 5.91 15.04
N VAL A 61 13.30 5.47 14.14
CA VAL A 61 14.55 6.19 13.82
C VAL A 61 14.26 7.52 13.12
N SER A 62 13.37 7.54 12.13
CA SER A 62 12.96 8.76 11.42
C SER A 62 12.30 9.79 12.36
N MET A 63 11.46 9.35 13.29
CA MET A 63 10.82 10.21 14.30
C MET A 63 11.85 10.85 15.22
N ARG A 64 12.88 10.11 15.65
CA ARG A 64 13.99 10.67 16.44
C ARG A 64 14.72 11.77 15.69
N ALA A 65 15.19 11.47 14.48
CA ALA A 65 15.95 12.41 13.67
C ALA A 65 15.13 13.66 13.31
N GLY A 66 13.85 13.49 12.99
CA GLY A 66 12.92 14.60 12.69
C GLY A 66 12.66 15.50 13.90
N ALA A 67 12.40 14.93 15.08
CA ALA A 67 12.18 15.70 16.31
C ALA A 67 13.45 16.45 16.75
N GLU A 68 14.61 15.78 16.71
CA GLU A 68 15.90 16.36 17.07
C GLU A 68 16.28 17.53 16.14
N ALA A 69 16.14 17.34 14.81
CA ALA A 69 16.37 18.38 13.82
C ALA A 69 15.37 19.54 13.97
N GLY A 70 14.09 19.25 14.25
CA GLY A 70 13.06 20.24 14.50
C GLY A 70 13.39 21.15 15.69
N ILE A 71 13.87 20.58 16.80
CA ILE A 71 14.29 21.37 17.98
C ILE A 71 15.56 22.18 17.67
N LYS A 72 16.60 21.55 17.09
CA LYS A 72 17.88 22.20 16.78
C LYS A 72 17.70 23.38 15.81
N ASN A 73 16.88 23.23 14.77
CA ASN A 73 16.71 24.21 13.70
C ASN A 73 15.65 25.29 14.01
N ASN A 74 14.87 25.16 15.09
CA ASN A 74 13.85 26.17 15.45
C ASN A 74 14.50 27.52 15.79
N PRO A 75 14.19 28.63 15.08
CA PRO A 75 14.77 29.95 15.38
C PRO A 75 14.14 30.61 16.63
N ASN A 76 12.97 30.15 17.06
CA ASN A 76 12.20 30.75 18.16
C ASN A 76 12.55 30.20 19.55
N LEU A 77 13.57 29.33 19.65
CA LEU A 77 14.03 28.75 20.92
C LEU A 77 15.46 29.22 21.25
N SER A 78 15.68 29.62 22.50
CA SER A 78 17.02 29.88 23.04
C SER A 78 17.86 28.59 23.09
N ALA A 79 19.19 28.71 23.27
CA ALA A 79 20.05 27.54 23.45
C ALA A 79 19.62 26.67 24.66
N ASP A 80 19.32 27.35 25.76
CA ASP A 80 18.75 26.80 26.99
C ASP A 80 17.46 26.00 26.75
N ASP A 81 16.53 26.56 25.98
CA ASP A 81 15.22 25.96 25.76
C ASP A 81 15.29 24.82 24.73
N LYS A 82 16.24 24.89 23.78
CA LYS A 82 16.61 23.74 22.94
C LYS A 82 17.16 22.58 23.77
N GLN A 83 18.04 22.86 24.74
CA GLN A 83 18.58 21.82 25.62
C GLN A 83 17.48 21.18 26.49
N LYS A 84 16.59 21.99 27.08
CA LYS A 84 15.41 21.51 27.84
C LYS A 84 14.46 20.70 26.96
N ALA A 85 14.22 21.13 25.71
CA ALA A 85 13.36 20.43 24.76
C ALA A 85 13.96 19.10 24.29
N LEU A 86 15.28 19.03 24.02
CA LEU A 86 15.98 17.79 23.69
C LEU A 86 15.90 16.78 24.85
N ALA A 87 16.16 17.21 26.09
CA ALA A 87 16.05 16.33 27.26
C ALA A 87 14.62 15.78 27.49
N ARG A 88 13.57 16.59 27.23
CA ARG A 88 12.18 16.12 27.26
C ARG A 88 11.89 15.13 26.13
N MET A 89 12.33 15.43 24.92
CA MET A 89 12.22 14.52 23.76
C MET A 89 12.88 13.18 24.07
N GLU A 90 14.10 13.16 24.61
CA GLU A 90 14.81 11.93 24.96
C GLU A 90 14.08 11.09 26.02
N ALA A 91 13.38 11.73 26.96
CA ALA A 91 12.58 11.04 27.98
C ALA A 91 11.23 10.51 27.45
N GLU A 92 10.54 11.26 26.58
CA GLU A 92 9.19 10.92 26.11
C GLU A 92 9.20 10.02 24.85
N LEU A 93 10.14 10.23 23.93
CA LEU A 93 10.21 9.53 22.66
C LEU A 93 10.29 7.99 22.77
N PRO A 94 10.98 7.37 23.74
CA PRO A 94 10.97 5.92 23.91
C PRO A 94 9.56 5.36 24.15
N ARG A 95 8.70 6.09 24.87
CA ARG A 95 7.28 5.71 25.08
C ARG A 95 6.50 5.81 23.77
N VAL A 96 6.68 6.89 23.01
CA VAL A 96 5.99 7.09 21.72
C VAL A 96 6.40 6.00 20.71
N ILE A 97 7.70 5.71 20.60
CA ILE A 97 8.22 4.63 19.74
C ILE A 97 7.66 3.28 20.20
N LYS A 98 7.61 3.00 21.52
CA LYS A 98 7.00 1.76 22.02
C LYS A 98 5.53 1.65 21.66
N THR A 99 4.71 2.68 21.87
CA THR A 99 3.28 2.64 21.50
C THR A 99 3.08 2.41 20.00
N LEU A 100 3.91 3.01 19.14
CA LEU A 100 3.91 2.73 17.70
C LEU A 100 4.28 1.28 17.40
N GLN A 101 5.32 0.74 18.05
CA GLN A 101 5.77 -0.64 17.88
C GLN A 101 4.76 -1.67 18.40
N ASP A 102 4.05 -1.36 19.48
CA ASP A 102 3.00 -2.22 20.04
C ASP A 102 1.80 -2.28 19.08
N VAL A 103 1.37 -1.15 18.51
CA VAL A 103 0.28 -1.09 17.51
C VAL A 103 0.68 -1.78 16.19
N MET A 104 1.88 -1.54 15.68
CA MET A 104 2.36 -2.17 14.44
C MET A 104 2.80 -3.64 14.61
N GLY A 105 2.99 -4.08 15.86
CA GLY A 105 3.35 -5.46 16.21
C GLY A 105 2.17 -6.31 16.69
N ASP A 106 0.95 -5.74 16.74
CA ASP A 106 -0.24 -6.47 17.15
C ASP A 106 -0.55 -7.59 16.13
N PRO A 107 -0.66 -8.87 16.55
CA PRO A 107 -0.94 -9.96 15.62
C PRO A 107 -2.30 -9.82 14.92
N THR A 108 -3.27 -9.14 15.54
CA THR A 108 -4.61 -8.94 14.98
C THR A 108 -4.60 -8.06 13.73
N LEU A 109 -3.66 -7.12 13.61
CA LEU A 109 -3.49 -6.28 12.41
C LEU A 109 -3.20 -7.13 11.16
N VAL A 110 -2.53 -8.27 11.30
CA VAL A 110 -2.28 -9.21 10.19
C VAL A 110 -3.50 -10.10 9.92
N ASP A 111 -4.31 -10.39 10.94
CA ASP A 111 -5.60 -11.07 10.76
C ASP A 111 -6.62 -10.18 10.03
N GLU A 112 -6.69 -8.88 10.36
CA GLU A 112 -7.53 -7.90 9.67
C GLU A 112 -7.13 -7.76 8.19
N ILE A 113 -5.84 -7.64 7.88
CA ILE A 113 -5.35 -7.59 6.50
C ILE A 113 -5.67 -8.88 5.75
N LEU A 114 -5.53 -10.05 6.38
CA LEU A 114 -5.92 -11.32 5.77
C LEU A 114 -7.44 -11.44 5.58
N ALA A 115 -8.24 -10.90 6.50
CA ALA A 115 -9.71 -10.90 6.40
C ALA A 115 -10.21 -10.10 5.19
N GLU A 116 -9.55 -8.99 4.82
CA GLU A 116 -9.87 -8.20 3.62
C GLU A 116 -9.22 -8.75 2.33
N THR A 117 -8.00 -9.30 2.43
CA THR A 117 -7.23 -9.73 1.25
C THR A 117 -7.62 -11.13 0.76
N VAL A 118 -8.04 -12.05 1.63
CA VAL A 118 -8.53 -13.38 1.21
C VAL A 118 -9.78 -13.27 0.31
N PRO A 119 -10.84 -12.51 0.66
CA PRO A 119 -11.99 -12.27 -0.21
C PRO A 119 -11.67 -11.46 -1.47
N LEU A 120 -10.52 -10.78 -1.56
CA LEU A 120 -10.04 -10.17 -2.80
C LEU A 120 -9.55 -11.25 -3.78
N TYR A 121 -8.74 -12.20 -3.32
CA TYR A 121 -8.27 -13.28 -4.19
C TYR A 121 -9.43 -14.23 -4.57
N ALA A 122 -10.31 -14.56 -3.62
CA ALA A 122 -11.45 -15.45 -3.83
C ALA A 122 -12.60 -14.86 -4.69
N ARG A 123 -12.57 -13.55 -5.02
CA ARG A 123 -13.48 -12.93 -6.01
C ARG A 123 -12.81 -12.64 -7.36
N THR A 124 -11.50 -12.83 -7.47
CA THR A 124 -10.71 -12.61 -8.70
C THR A 124 -10.32 -13.91 -9.38
N PHE A 125 -10.17 -15.00 -8.62
CA PHE A 125 -9.78 -16.31 -9.12
C PHE A 125 -10.75 -17.40 -8.64
N THR A 126 -10.95 -18.43 -9.46
CA THR A 126 -11.67 -19.64 -9.05
C THR A 126 -10.87 -20.46 -8.04
N ALA A 127 -11.55 -21.35 -7.31
CA ALA A 127 -10.92 -22.26 -6.36
C ALA A 127 -9.82 -23.13 -7.01
N ASP A 128 -9.99 -23.53 -8.27
CA ASP A 128 -9.04 -24.41 -8.97
C ASP A 128 -7.85 -23.64 -9.56
N GLU A 129 -8.00 -22.37 -9.94
CA GLU A 129 -6.87 -21.49 -10.25
C GLU A 129 -6.03 -21.21 -9.00
N LEU A 130 -6.67 -20.93 -7.86
CA LEU A 130 -5.99 -20.70 -6.58
C LEU A 130 -5.19 -21.94 -6.12
N LYS A 131 -5.75 -23.16 -6.29
CA LYS A 131 -5.02 -24.42 -6.07
C LYS A 131 -3.81 -24.58 -7.00
N GLN A 132 -3.94 -24.25 -8.29
CA GLN A 132 -2.83 -24.32 -9.25
C GLN A 132 -1.72 -23.33 -8.93
N VAL A 133 -2.06 -22.09 -8.57
CA VAL A 133 -1.08 -21.07 -8.13
C VAL A 133 -0.38 -21.50 -6.83
N THR A 134 -1.13 -22.08 -5.87
CA THR A 134 -0.58 -22.66 -4.64
C THR A 134 0.37 -23.82 -4.93
N ALA A 135 0.01 -24.74 -5.83
CA ALA A 135 0.85 -25.85 -6.26
C ALA A 135 2.14 -25.36 -6.95
N PHE A 136 2.08 -24.31 -7.77
CA PHE A 136 3.26 -23.69 -8.35
C PHE A 136 4.18 -23.07 -7.28
N TYR A 137 3.64 -22.29 -6.33
CA TYR A 137 4.47 -21.66 -5.29
C TYR A 137 5.10 -22.64 -4.31
N ARG A 138 4.51 -23.82 -4.12
CA ARG A 138 5.13 -24.94 -3.37
C ARG A 138 6.35 -25.56 -4.07
N THR A 139 6.59 -25.27 -5.36
CA THR A 139 7.81 -25.74 -6.06
C THR A 139 9.03 -24.89 -5.69
N PRO A 140 10.26 -25.42 -5.75
CA PRO A 140 11.49 -24.62 -5.54
C PRO A 140 11.63 -23.43 -6.48
N VAL A 141 11.07 -23.52 -7.70
CA VAL A 141 11.05 -22.42 -8.68
C VAL A 141 10.03 -21.36 -8.29
N GLY A 142 8.82 -21.76 -7.87
CA GLY A 142 7.80 -20.83 -7.36
C GLY A 142 8.23 -20.08 -6.11
N ALA A 143 8.82 -20.78 -5.13
CA ALA A 143 9.39 -20.16 -3.93
C ALA A 143 10.53 -19.17 -4.27
N LYS A 144 11.36 -19.50 -5.27
CA LYS A 144 12.38 -18.57 -5.81
C LYS A 144 11.74 -17.38 -6.53
N MET A 145 10.62 -17.56 -7.24
CA MET A 145 9.92 -16.46 -7.90
C MET A 145 9.35 -15.46 -6.89
N LEU A 146 8.69 -15.91 -5.82
CA LEU A 146 8.18 -15.04 -4.74
C LEU A 146 9.27 -14.11 -4.19
N THR A 147 10.46 -14.66 -3.94
CA THR A 147 11.59 -13.95 -3.33
C THR A 147 12.41 -13.13 -4.34
N SER A 148 12.44 -13.52 -5.62
CA SER A 148 13.26 -12.85 -6.66
C SER A 148 12.51 -11.78 -7.45
N MET A 149 11.19 -11.90 -7.64
CA MET A 149 10.41 -10.97 -8.49
C MET A 149 10.51 -9.50 -8.05
N PRO A 150 10.38 -9.13 -6.75
CA PRO A 150 10.48 -7.72 -6.34
C PRO A 150 11.85 -7.10 -6.69
N LYS A 151 12.93 -7.87 -6.53
CA LYS A 151 14.29 -7.45 -6.89
C LYS A 151 14.43 -7.24 -8.41
N LEU A 152 13.97 -8.20 -9.20
CA LEU A 152 14.05 -8.15 -10.67
C LEU A 152 13.22 -7.00 -11.26
N MET A 153 12.06 -6.68 -10.67
CA MET A 153 11.30 -5.49 -11.04
C MET A 153 12.06 -4.19 -10.71
N GLY A 154 12.69 -4.11 -9.54
CA GLY A 154 13.51 -2.96 -9.15
C GLY A 154 14.71 -2.73 -10.08
N GLU A 155 15.47 -3.79 -10.38
CA GLU A 155 16.60 -3.75 -11.32
C GLU A 155 16.13 -3.37 -12.74
N GLY A 156 14.99 -3.91 -13.19
CA GLY A 156 14.37 -3.57 -14.47
C GLY A 156 13.98 -2.08 -14.57
N MET A 157 13.41 -1.50 -13.50
CA MET A 157 13.09 -0.08 -13.44
C MET A 157 14.34 0.80 -13.50
N GLN A 158 15.41 0.42 -12.79
CA GLN A 158 16.70 1.14 -12.84
C GLN A 158 17.31 1.12 -14.24
N LEU A 159 17.32 -0.05 -14.91
CA LEU A 159 17.78 -0.17 -16.29
C LEU A 159 16.94 0.69 -17.25
N GLY A 160 15.61 0.72 -17.08
CA GLY A 160 14.71 1.59 -17.83
C GLY A 160 15.07 3.07 -17.68
N GLN A 161 15.27 3.55 -16.44
CA GLN A 161 15.69 4.93 -16.17
C GLN A 161 17.04 5.25 -16.84
N GLN A 162 18.03 4.38 -16.74
CA GLN A 162 19.33 4.57 -17.39
C GLN A 162 19.23 4.62 -18.93
N ILE A 163 18.30 3.87 -19.54
CA ILE A 163 18.06 3.90 -20.99
C ILE A 163 17.40 5.22 -21.39
N VAL A 164 16.43 5.71 -20.62
CA VAL A 164 15.80 7.02 -20.85
C VAL A 164 16.83 8.14 -20.76
N GLN A 165 17.66 8.19 -19.72
CA GLN A 165 18.69 9.23 -19.56
C GLN A 165 19.68 9.25 -20.74
N ARG A 166 20.13 8.07 -21.20
CA ARG A 166 21.00 7.93 -22.39
C ARG A 166 20.35 8.41 -23.71
N ARG A 167 19.00 8.42 -23.79
CA ARG A 167 18.26 8.92 -24.96
C ARG A 167 17.93 10.41 -24.86
N ILE A 168 17.65 10.92 -23.66
CA ILE A 168 17.30 12.33 -23.42
C ILE A 168 18.53 13.25 -23.50
N GLY A 169 19.71 12.82 -23.04
CA GLY A 169 20.93 13.63 -23.08
C GLY A 169 21.24 14.26 -24.46
N PRO A 170 21.35 13.46 -25.54
CA PRO A 170 21.58 13.98 -26.89
C PRO A 170 20.44 14.86 -27.42
N LEU A 171 19.18 14.57 -27.04
CA LEU A 171 18.03 15.40 -27.43
C LEU A 171 18.10 16.79 -26.79
N MET A 172 18.46 16.87 -25.50
CA MET A 172 18.62 18.14 -24.79
C MET A 172 19.78 18.97 -25.36
N GLN A 173 20.91 18.31 -25.72
CA GLN A 173 22.02 18.98 -26.41
C GLN A 173 21.60 19.56 -27.76
N LYS A 174 20.83 18.80 -28.56
CA LYS A 174 20.29 19.28 -29.83
C LYS A 174 19.37 20.49 -29.66
N LEU A 175 18.44 20.43 -28.70
CA LEU A 175 17.53 21.55 -28.40
C LEU A 175 18.27 22.81 -27.93
N GLN A 176 19.33 22.67 -27.12
CA GLN A 176 20.19 23.79 -26.70
C GLN A 176 20.94 24.42 -27.90
N GLN A 177 21.42 23.60 -28.84
CA GLN A 177 22.07 24.08 -30.07
C GLN A 177 21.09 24.73 -31.07
N GLU A 178 19.80 24.38 -31.00
CA GLU A 178 18.74 24.99 -31.80
C GLU A 178 18.22 26.30 -31.20
N GLN A 179 18.33 26.49 -29.87
CA GLN A 179 18.02 27.75 -29.17
C GLN A 179 19.17 28.77 -29.15
N ALA A 180 20.38 28.36 -29.57
CA ALA A 180 21.58 29.21 -29.63
C ALA A 180 21.87 29.76 -31.06
N LYS A 181 20.83 29.88 -31.89
CA LYS A 181 20.87 30.36 -33.29
C LYS A 181 19.80 31.42 -33.53
#